data_AF-A0A3R6MDN8-F1
#
_entry.id   AF-A0A3R6MDN8-F1
#
_cell.length_a   1.000
_cell.length_b   1.000
_cell.length_c   1.000
_cell.angle_alpha   90.00
_cell.angle_beta   90.00
_cell.angle_gamma   90.00
#
_symmetry.space_group_name_H-M   'P 1'
#
loop_
_entity.id
_entity.type
_entity.pdbx_description
1 polymer ?
#
loop_
_entity_poly.entity_id
_entity_poly.type
_entity_poly.pdbx_seq_one_letter_code
_entity_poly.pdbx_strand_id
1 'polypeptide(L)'
;MSGIASWQAEIKLDINDLKKRLSEAEKELGEVTEKEHKVKLDIDTKTLDSAIKKLDKMLDSLGKGTGDFKQFENLSKELSEITFEVKDFSKAFGKLDDSGAKTLLSSIQSIDRSLSELSQHILNVNKNMGNMGNNTSSAVKQVENIGNTAADAVKQVDKLADAQGKLGNKTNISKESKERQKEIEAEQKLAESKRKSRQDARYSQKSSVEKALKDQESAWKNIQSIREKISKTSDSAEIENLQQIKKGYQEQYVEANKVLKANSDLYDKELQRSKLQQIKTDTNKRIAEPQNKNEEQARNKASKYIESAQKRLKNAISKYDYGDTSEASAELEKLGKAWANFATKDNPNPTLEQVEARMKEIDNTIASIISKLKTDHTSNLKKLNDEIKDEDKSKKKKDSEKRRKLLMKMLLNGVRSIMI
;
A
#
# COMPACT_ATOMS: atom_id res chain seq x y z
N MET A 1 -68.67 7.75 105.49
CA MET A 1 -67.56 8.45 104.80
C MET A 1 -66.24 7.66 104.87
N SER A 2 -66.25 6.33 104.66
CA SER A 2 -65.05 5.47 104.84
C SER A 2 -64.28 5.14 103.54
N GLY A 3 -64.92 5.26 102.37
CA GLY A 3 -64.29 4.91 101.08
C GLY A 3 -63.31 5.96 100.55
N ILE A 4 -63.58 7.25 100.76
CA ILE A 4 -62.70 8.33 100.26
C ILE A 4 -61.33 8.29 100.97
N ALA A 5 -61.30 7.94 102.25
CA ALA A 5 -60.07 7.81 103.02
C ALA A 5 -59.20 6.62 102.57
N SER A 6 -59.80 5.50 102.13
CA SER A 6 -59.02 4.36 101.62
C SER A 6 -58.39 4.67 100.26
N TRP A 7 -59.15 5.28 99.36
CA TRP A 7 -58.65 5.67 98.03
C TRP A 7 -57.55 6.74 98.12
N GLN A 8 -57.67 7.71 99.03
CA GLN A 8 -56.60 8.69 99.25
C GLN A 8 -55.33 8.08 99.83
N ALA A 9 -55.44 7.03 100.66
CA ALA A 9 -54.29 6.32 101.20
C ALA A 9 -53.59 5.48 100.13
N GLU A 10 -54.36 4.79 99.28
CA GLU A 10 -53.86 3.96 98.18
C GLU A 10 -53.17 4.81 97.11
N ILE A 11 -53.78 5.91 96.68
CA ILE A 11 -53.17 6.87 95.74
C ILE A 11 -51.85 7.44 96.31
N LYS A 12 -51.79 7.74 97.61
CA LYS A 12 -50.55 8.23 98.23
C LYS A 12 -49.45 7.17 98.26
N LEU A 13 -49.80 5.90 98.49
CA LEU A 13 -48.85 4.79 98.44
C LEU A 13 -48.31 4.60 97.02
N ASP A 14 -49.18 4.59 96.00
CA ASP A 14 -48.78 4.46 94.60
C ASP A 14 -47.90 5.63 94.13
N ILE A 15 -48.24 6.85 94.53
CA ILE A 15 -47.40 8.04 94.23
C ILE A 15 -46.02 7.93 94.89
N ASN A 16 -45.95 7.40 96.11
CA ASN A 16 -44.67 7.21 96.78
C ASN A 16 -43.83 6.09 96.14
N ASP A 17 -44.47 5.00 95.72
CA ASP A 17 -43.77 3.91 95.03
C ASP A 17 -43.25 4.37 93.66
N LEU A 18 -44.05 5.13 92.90
CA LEU A 18 -43.62 5.73 91.64
C LEU A 18 -42.47 6.72 91.82
N LYS A 19 -42.49 7.55 92.88
CA LYS A 19 -41.37 8.45 93.19
C LYS A 19 -40.10 7.69 93.52
N LYS A 20 -40.21 6.57 94.24
CA LYS A 20 -39.05 5.73 94.58
C LYS A 20 -38.45 5.11 93.31
N ARG A 21 -39.29 4.55 92.43
CA ARG A 21 -38.86 3.97 91.15
C ARG A 21 -38.27 5.00 90.20
N LEU A 22 -38.82 6.21 90.17
CA LEU A 22 -38.26 7.31 89.38
C LEU A 22 -36.88 7.73 89.90
N SER A 23 -36.70 7.84 91.22
CA SER A 23 -35.42 8.19 91.82
C SER A 23 -34.34 7.12 91.61
N GLU A 24 -34.72 5.83 91.65
CA GLU A 24 -33.82 4.72 91.31
C GLU A 24 -33.42 4.75 89.83
N ALA A 25 -34.37 4.98 88.92
CA ALA A 25 -34.10 5.10 87.49
C ALA A 25 -33.22 6.31 87.15
N GLU A 26 -33.43 7.47 87.79
CA GLU A 26 -32.58 8.65 87.61
C GLU A 26 -31.14 8.40 88.09
N LYS A 27 -30.98 7.61 89.17
CA LYS A 27 -29.66 7.22 89.68
C LYS A 27 -28.95 6.25 88.72
N GLU A 28 -29.65 5.26 88.17
CA GLU A 28 -29.09 4.35 87.16
C GLU A 28 -28.72 5.09 85.87
N LEU A 29 -29.55 6.05 85.43
CA LEU A 29 -29.28 6.85 84.24
C LEU A 29 -28.05 7.74 84.45
N GLY A 30 -27.93 8.36 85.64
CA GLY A 30 -26.76 9.16 86.03
C GLY A 30 -25.46 8.35 85.96
N GLU A 31 -25.47 7.11 86.46
CA GLU A 31 -24.31 6.21 86.38
C GLU A 31 -23.91 5.83 84.94
N VAL A 32 -24.88 5.74 84.03
CA VAL A 32 -24.62 5.48 82.60
C VAL A 32 -24.09 6.73 81.88
N THR A 33 -24.48 7.93 82.31
CA THR A 33 -24.02 9.17 81.66
C THR A 33 -22.66 9.67 82.16
N GLU A 34 -22.24 9.32 83.38
CA GLU A 34 -21.00 9.84 83.99
C GLU A 34 -19.79 8.90 83.91
N LYS A 35 -19.98 7.64 83.48
CA LYS A 35 -18.88 6.68 83.30
C LYS A 35 -18.41 6.63 81.85
N GLU A 36 -17.10 6.59 81.64
CA GLU A 36 -16.50 6.38 80.30
C GLU A 36 -16.75 4.92 79.87
N HIS A 37 -17.60 4.71 78.86
CA HIS A 37 -17.94 3.37 78.37
C HIS A 37 -16.97 2.97 77.26
N LYS A 38 -16.07 2.02 77.53
CA LYS A 38 -15.19 1.44 76.50
C LYS A 38 -15.94 0.35 75.74
N VAL A 39 -16.24 0.61 74.47
CA VAL A 39 -16.76 -0.39 73.54
C VAL A 39 -15.62 -1.29 73.10
N LYS A 40 -15.70 -2.59 73.42
CA LYS A 40 -14.74 -3.57 72.93
C LYS A 40 -15.10 -3.93 71.49
N LEU A 41 -14.28 -3.46 70.54
CA LEU A 41 -14.36 -3.92 69.14
C LEU A 41 -13.55 -5.21 69.04
N ASP A 42 -14.22 -6.36 68.92
CA ASP A 42 -13.56 -7.64 68.68
C ASP A 42 -13.04 -7.68 67.23
N ILE A 43 -11.92 -7.01 66.99
CA ILE A 43 -11.20 -7.02 65.71
C ILE A 43 -10.38 -8.31 65.64
N ASP A 44 -10.62 -9.14 64.62
CA ASP A 44 -9.77 -10.30 64.33
C ASP A 44 -8.39 -9.83 63.84
N THR A 45 -7.49 -9.67 64.81
CA THR A 45 -6.12 -9.21 64.60
C THR A 45 -5.32 -10.13 63.66
N LYS A 46 -5.65 -11.43 63.57
CA LYS A 46 -4.98 -12.34 62.63
C LYS A 46 -5.39 -12.07 61.19
N THR A 47 -6.67 -11.77 60.98
CA THR A 47 -7.18 -11.37 59.66
C THR A 47 -6.61 -10.02 59.23
N LEU A 48 -6.53 -9.05 60.15
CA LEU A 48 -5.92 -7.75 59.89
C LEU A 48 -4.43 -7.87 59.55
N ASP A 49 -3.67 -8.63 60.33
CA ASP A 49 -2.23 -8.86 60.08
C ASP A 49 -1.98 -9.59 58.76
N SER A 50 -2.85 -10.53 58.39
CA SER A 50 -2.80 -11.21 57.09
C SER A 50 -3.09 -10.26 55.92
N ALA A 51 -4.00 -9.30 56.10
CA ALA A 51 -4.30 -8.28 55.10
C ALA A 51 -3.12 -7.31 54.92
N ILE A 52 -2.51 -6.86 56.03
CA ILE A 52 -1.32 -5.99 56.01
C ILE A 52 -0.15 -6.70 55.30
N LYS A 53 0.13 -7.96 55.63
CA LYS A 53 1.19 -8.75 54.97
C LYS A 53 0.95 -8.96 53.47
N LYS A 54 -0.31 -9.07 53.03
CA LYS A 54 -0.63 -9.13 51.59
C LYS A 54 -0.35 -7.80 50.91
N LEU A 55 -0.75 -6.68 51.52
CA LEU A 55 -0.48 -5.35 50.99
C LEU A 55 1.02 -5.08 50.88
N ASP A 56 1.81 -5.44 51.88
CA ASP A 56 3.28 -5.32 51.82
C ASP A 56 3.87 -6.13 50.67
N LYS A 57 3.44 -7.39 50.48
CA LYS A 57 3.89 -8.20 49.33
C LYS A 57 3.50 -7.61 47.98
N MET A 58 2.31 -7.01 47.89
CA MET A 58 1.86 -6.32 46.68
C MET A 58 2.72 -5.08 46.40
N LEU A 59 3.01 -4.27 47.43
CA LEU A 59 3.90 -3.11 47.32
C LEU A 59 5.33 -3.52 46.93
N ASP A 60 5.86 -4.59 47.52
CA ASP A 60 7.15 -5.16 47.17
C ASP A 60 7.20 -5.64 45.70
N SER A 61 6.12 -6.26 45.22
CA SER A 61 6.02 -6.72 43.83
C SER A 61 5.92 -5.57 42.83
N LEU A 62 5.26 -4.47 43.19
CA LEU A 62 5.21 -3.25 42.39
C LEU A 62 6.57 -2.53 42.38
N GLY A 63 7.31 -2.53 43.50
CA GLY A 63 8.67 -1.99 43.58
C GLY A 63 9.73 -2.81 42.82
N LYS A 64 9.55 -4.14 42.74
CA LYS A 64 10.44 -5.05 41.99
C LYS A 64 10.08 -5.18 40.50
N GLY A 65 8.87 -4.75 40.10
CA GLY A 65 8.40 -4.68 38.71
C GLY A 65 9.05 -3.57 37.86
N THR A 66 10.14 -2.95 38.31
CA THR A 66 10.86 -1.89 37.58
C THR A 66 11.65 -2.36 36.36
N GLY A 67 11.57 -3.65 36.02
CA GLY A 67 12.05 -4.20 34.75
C GLY A 67 11.42 -3.53 33.52
N ASP A 68 10.16 -3.12 33.62
CA ASP A 68 9.44 -2.41 32.54
C ASP A 68 10.01 -1.00 32.31
N PHE A 69 10.51 -0.32 33.35
CA PHE A 69 11.15 0.99 33.20
C PHE A 69 12.53 0.92 32.54
N LYS A 70 13.26 -0.20 32.68
CA LYS A 70 14.50 -0.43 31.90
C LYS A 70 14.22 -0.68 30.42
N GLN A 71 13.10 -1.33 30.08
CA GLN A 71 12.67 -1.46 28.69
C GLN A 71 12.38 -0.09 28.08
N PHE A 72 11.75 0.82 28.83
CA PHE A 72 11.58 2.21 28.39
C PHE A 72 12.89 2.96 28.17
N GLU A 73 13.90 2.76 29.01
CA GLU A 73 15.22 3.37 28.83
C GLU A 73 15.92 2.85 27.56
N ASN A 74 15.85 1.54 27.30
CA ASN A 74 16.40 0.94 26.08
C ASN A 74 15.64 1.41 24.83
N LEU A 75 14.30 1.41 24.88
CA LEU A 75 13.46 1.97 23.81
C LEU A 75 13.79 3.44 23.53
N SER A 76 14.07 4.24 24.57
CA SER A 76 14.47 5.63 24.40
C SER A 76 15.82 5.78 23.70
N LYS A 77 16.78 4.87 23.93
CA LYS A 77 18.07 4.86 23.22
C LYS A 77 17.90 4.44 21.77
N GLU A 78 17.16 3.35 21.53
CA GLU A 78 16.85 2.86 20.17
C GLU A 78 16.12 3.92 19.34
N LEU A 79 15.15 4.63 19.92
CA LEU A 79 14.45 5.73 19.24
C LEU A 79 15.38 6.91 18.91
N SER A 80 16.37 7.18 19.76
CA SER A 80 17.36 8.23 19.51
C SER A 80 18.29 7.85 18.36
N GLU A 81 18.74 6.60 18.30
CA GLU A 81 19.57 6.07 17.21
C GLU A 81 18.83 6.10 15.87
N ILE A 82 17.57 5.66 15.82
CA ILE A 82 16.72 5.75 14.62
C ILE A 82 16.57 7.20 14.14
N THR A 83 16.43 8.15 15.06
CA THR A 83 16.33 9.58 14.71
C THR A 83 17.61 10.09 14.03
N PHE A 84 18.78 9.63 14.49
CA PHE A 84 20.07 9.95 13.87
C PHE A 84 20.23 9.29 12.50
N GLU A 85 19.86 8.02 12.36
CA GLU A 85 19.93 7.30 11.09
C GLU A 85 19.00 7.91 10.03
N VAL A 86 17.77 8.27 10.39
CA VAL A 86 16.83 8.95 9.48
C VAL A 86 17.35 10.33 9.05
N LYS A 87 18.01 11.05 9.96
CA LYS A 87 18.65 12.34 9.66
C LYS A 87 19.82 12.18 8.69
N ASP A 88 20.67 11.18 8.88
CA ASP A 88 21.78 10.93 7.96
C ASP A 88 21.32 10.35 6.62
N PHE A 89 20.25 9.54 6.62
CA PHE A 89 19.55 9.12 5.40
C PHE A 89 19.03 10.32 4.61
N SER A 90 18.40 11.29 5.28
CA SER A 90 17.90 12.52 4.64
C SER A 90 19.03 13.39 4.08
N LYS A 91 20.23 13.36 4.68
CA LYS A 91 21.42 14.03 4.12
C LYS A 91 21.98 13.30 2.91
N ALA A 92 22.05 11.97 2.96
CA ALA A 92 22.58 11.14 1.87
C ALA A 92 21.76 11.26 0.58
N PHE A 93 20.44 11.46 0.70
CA PHE A 93 19.55 11.73 -0.43
C PHE A 93 19.51 13.19 -0.88
N GLY A 94 20.16 14.10 -0.15
CA GLY A 94 20.11 15.54 -0.39
C GLY A 94 18.69 16.13 -0.26
N LYS A 95 18.55 17.42 -0.53
CA LYS A 95 17.22 18.01 -0.71
C LYS A 95 16.62 17.43 -1.99
N LEU A 96 15.64 16.54 -1.86
CA LEU A 96 14.72 16.20 -2.94
C LEU A 96 13.72 17.35 -3.11
N ASP A 97 14.25 18.57 -3.26
CA ASP A 97 13.46 19.75 -3.56
C ASP A 97 13.27 19.87 -5.07
N ASP A 98 12.42 20.81 -5.48
CA ASP A 98 12.14 21.07 -6.89
C ASP A 98 13.41 21.36 -7.70
N SER A 99 14.50 21.82 -7.09
CA SER A 99 15.76 22.10 -7.79
C SER A 99 16.51 20.82 -8.13
N GLY A 100 16.62 19.87 -7.19
CA GLY A 100 17.25 18.57 -7.45
C GLY A 100 16.50 17.75 -8.50
N ALA A 101 15.16 17.74 -8.42
CA ALA A 101 14.32 17.08 -9.41
C ALA A 101 14.40 17.76 -10.79
N LYS A 102 14.45 19.10 -10.85
CA LYS A 102 14.63 19.85 -12.11
C LYS A 102 16.00 19.61 -12.73
N THR A 103 17.08 19.60 -11.95
CA THR A 103 18.43 19.32 -12.47
C THR A 103 18.48 17.91 -13.06
N LEU A 104 17.94 16.91 -12.36
CA LEU A 104 17.87 15.54 -12.88
C LEU A 104 17.05 15.45 -14.16
N LEU A 105 15.88 16.12 -14.21
CA LEU A 105 15.05 16.18 -15.41
C LEU A 105 15.79 16.84 -16.59
N SER A 106 16.48 17.95 -16.36
CA SER A 106 17.29 18.62 -17.38
C SER A 106 18.43 17.73 -17.87
N SER A 107 19.13 17.02 -16.99
CA SER A 107 20.16 16.06 -17.38
C SER A 107 19.58 14.92 -18.24
N ILE A 108 18.42 14.39 -17.88
CA ILE A 108 17.72 13.36 -18.67
C ILE A 108 17.35 13.90 -20.06
N GLN A 109 16.82 15.12 -20.14
CA GLN A 109 16.49 15.76 -21.42
C GLN A 109 17.74 16.01 -22.29
N SER A 110 18.87 16.40 -21.70
CA SER A 110 20.14 16.54 -22.42
C SER A 110 20.63 15.20 -22.98
N ILE A 111 20.53 14.12 -22.20
CA ILE A 111 20.89 12.76 -22.65
C ILE A 111 19.99 12.33 -23.82
N ASP A 112 18.68 12.55 -23.72
CA ASP A 112 17.72 12.22 -24.78
C ASP A 112 18.03 12.95 -26.09
N ARG A 113 18.38 14.23 -25.99
CA ARG A 113 18.81 15.03 -27.14
C ARG A 113 20.10 14.49 -27.77
N SER A 114 21.12 14.21 -26.97
CA SER A 114 22.39 13.66 -27.46
C SER A 114 22.22 12.28 -28.12
N LEU A 115 21.34 11.43 -27.58
CA LEU A 115 21.02 10.13 -28.18
C LEU A 115 20.29 10.28 -29.51
N SER A 116 19.38 11.26 -29.63
CA SER A 116 18.70 11.57 -30.88
C SER A 116 19.66 12.07 -31.95
N GLU A 117 20.59 12.97 -31.60
CA GLU A 117 21.63 13.47 -32.49
C GLU A 117 22.58 12.34 -32.94
N LEU A 118 22.99 11.46 -32.03
CA LEU A 118 23.79 10.27 -32.35
C LEU A 118 23.07 9.33 -33.31
N SER A 119 21.77 9.09 -33.09
CA SER A 119 20.93 8.27 -33.99
C SER A 119 20.90 8.84 -35.41
N GLN A 120 20.74 10.16 -35.56
CA GLN A 120 20.81 10.83 -36.87
C GLN A 120 22.19 10.69 -37.52
N HIS A 121 23.27 10.81 -36.75
CA HIS A 121 24.63 10.60 -37.26
C HIS A 121 24.81 9.16 -37.77
N ILE A 122 24.36 8.15 -37.03
CA ILE A 122 24.44 6.74 -37.45
C ILE A 122 23.64 6.51 -38.74
N LEU A 123 22.42 7.06 -38.84
CA LEU A 123 21.61 6.99 -40.07
C LEU A 123 22.32 7.61 -41.28
N ASN A 124 22.99 8.76 -41.09
CA ASN A 124 23.74 9.41 -42.16
C ASN A 124 24.99 8.60 -42.57
N VAL A 125 25.72 8.03 -41.61
CA VAL A 125 26.84 7.12 -41.90
C VAL A 125 26.35 5.90 -42.69
N ASN A 126 25.20 5.33 -42.32
CA ASN A 126 24.64 4.17 -43.02
C ASN A 126 24.25 4.50 -44.46
N LYS A 127 23.65 5.68 -44.70
CA LYS A 127 23.39 6.18 -46.07
C LYS A 127 24.69 6.33 -46.88
N ASN A 128 25.73 6.90 -46.28
CA ASN A 128 27.03 7.07 -46.93
C ASN A 128 27.69 5.73 -47.27
N MET A 129 27.62 4.73 -46.39
CA MET A 129 28.10 3.37 -46.65
C MET A 129 27.32 2.70 -47.79
N GLY A 130 25.99 2.87 -47.83
CA GLY A 130 25.17 2.39 -48.95
C GLY A 130 25.61 2.96 -50.30
N ASN A 131 25.88 4.27 -50.36
CA ASN A 131 26.39 4.93 -51.56
C ASN A 131 27.78 4.41 -51.96
N MET A 132 28.69 4.21 -50.99
CA MET A 132 29.99 3.59 -51.25
C MET A 132 29.86 2.15 -51.78
N GLY A 133 28.95 1.35 -51.22
CA GLY A 133 28.69 -0.02 -51.70
C GLY A 133 28.24 -0.07 -53.16
N ASN A 134 27.36 0.85 -53.58
CA ASN A 134 26.94 0.97 -54.98
C ASN A 134 28.09 1.35 -55.92
N ASN A 135 28.95 2.27 -55.48
CA ASN A 135 30.14 2.67 -56.25
C ASN A 135 31.16 1.53 -56.36
N THR A 136 31.43 0.79 -55.27
CA THR A 136 32.30 -0.39 -55.29
C THR A 136 31.74 -1.50 -56.19
N SER A 137 30.43 -1.75 -56.17
CA SER A 137 29.78 -2.72 -57.08
C SER A 137 30.02 -2.37 -58.55
N SER A 138 29.97 -1.07 -58.88
CA SER A 138 30.24 -0.58 -60.24
C SER A 138 31.70 -0.76 -60.65
N ALA A 139 32.65 -0.47 -59.75
CA ALA A 139 34.08 -0.70 -59.97
C ALA A 139 34.40 -2.21 -60.12
N VAL A 140 33.79 -3.07 -59.31
CA VAL A 140 33.95 -4.53 -59.41
C VAL A 140 33.49 -5.04 -60.78
N LYS A 141 32.35 -4.56 -61.31
CA LYS A 141 31.89 -4.91 -62.66
C LYS A 141 32.87 -4.47 -63.75
N GLN A 142 33.50 -3.31 -63.61
CA GLN A 142 34.52 -2.87 -64.56
C GLN A 142 35.77 -3.75 -64.52
N VAL A 143 36.23 -4.13 -63.33
CA VAL A 143 37.36 -5.06 -63.16
C VAL A 143 37.03 -6.45 -63.71
N GLU A 144 35.80 -6.93 -63.52
CA GLU A 144 35.31 -8.19 -64.09
C GLU A 144 35.34 -8.14 -65.63
N ASN A 145 34.88 -7.05 -66.24
CA ASN A 145 34.97 -6.85 -67.69
C ASN A 145 36.42 -6.82 -68.22
N ILE A 146 37.34 -6.19 -67.48
CA ILE A 146 38.77 -6.20 -67.81
C ILE A 146 39.34 -7.62 -67.72
N GLY A 147 38.97 -8.37 -66.67
CA GLY A 147 39.37 -9.77 -66.49
C GLY A 147 38.91 -10.66 -67.64
N ASN A 148 37.65 -10.50 -68.07
CA ASN A 148 37.11 -11.22 -69.23
C ASN A 148 37.84 -10.86 -70.52
N THR A 149 38.12 -9.57 -70.74
CA THR A 149 38.87 -9.11 -71.93
C THR A 149 40.31 -9.64 -71.93
N ALA A 150 40.98 -9.64 -70.78
CA ALA A 150 42.32 -10.20 -70.63
C ALA A 150 42.32 -11.72 -70.87
N ALA A 151 41.32 -12.45 -70.36
CA ALA A 151 41.17 -13.88 -70.61
C ALA A 151 40.98 -14.19 -72.10
N ASP A 152 40.21 -13.37 -72.83
CA ASP A 152 40.04 -13.52 -74.27
C ASP A 152 41.31 -13.18 -75.06
N ALA A 153 42.10 -12.20 -74.61
CA ALA A 153 43.42 -11.91 -75.17
C ALA A 153 44.41 -13.07 -74.97
N VAL A 154 44.41 -13.70 -73.78
CA VAL A 154 45.22 -14.91 -73.52
C VAL A 154 44.83 -16.05 -74.46
N LYS A 155 43.52 -16.30 -74.66
CA LYS A 155 43.06 -17.31 -75.64
C LYS A 155 43.51 -17.01 -77.07
N GLN A 156 43.65 -15.74 -77.45
CA GLN A 156 44.17 -15.35 -78.77
C GLN A 156 45.68 -15.58 -78.87
N VAL A 157 46.43 -15.35 -77.78
CA VAL A 157 47.86 -15.68 -77.68
C VAL A 157 48.08 -17.19 -77.78
N ASP A 158 47.25 -18.00 -77.11
CA ASP A 158 47.31 -19.47 -77.24
C ASP A 158 47.07 -19.92 -78.69
N LYS A 159 46.10 -19.32 -79.39
CA LYS A 159 45.85 -19.58 -80.82
C LYS A 159 47.03 -19.16 -81.70
N LEU A 160 47.72 -18.07 -81.37
CA LEU A 160 48.94 -17.62 -82.06
C LEU A 160 50.14 -18.55 -81.79
N ALA A 161 50.29 -19.04 -80.56
CA ALA A 161 51.29 -20.03 -80.20
C ALA A 161 51.06 -21.36 -80.93
N ASP A 162 49.80 -21.81 -81.03
CA ASP A 162 49.42 -22.98 -81.84
C ASP A 162 49.68 -22.75 -83.34
N ALA A 163 49.44 -21.54 -83.85
CA ALA A 163 49.75 -21.17 -85.24
C ALA A 163 51.27 -21.13 -85.50
N GLN A 164 52.08 -20.63 -84.55
CA GLN A 164 53.54 -20.71 -84.59
C GLN A 164 54.05 -22.16 -84.51
N GLY A 165 53.43 -23.00 -83.67
CA GLY A 165 53.74 -24.42 -83.57
C GLY A 165 53.50 -25.18 -84.87
N LYS A 166 52.51 -24.76 -85.68
CA LYS A 166 52.27 -25.28 -87.04
C LYS A 166 53.26 -24.75 -88.09
N LEU A 167 53.86 -23.58 -87.86
CA LEU A 167 54.87 -22.98 -88.75
C LEU A 167 56.30 -23.48 -88.45
N GLY A 168 56.55 -23.91 -87.21
CA GLY A 168 57.87 -24.28 -86.71
C GLY A 168 58.18 -25.76 -86.78
N ASN A 169 58.30 -26.33 -87.98
CA ASN A 169 59.04 -27.59 -88.13
C ASN A 169 60.55 -27.29 -88.07
N LYS A 170 61.05 -26.94 -86.89
CA LYS A 170 62.45 -27.07 -86.45
C LYS A 170 62.57 -26.64 -84.97
N THR A 171 62.97 -27.60 -84.15
CA THR A 171 63.61 -27.46 -82.82
C THR A 171 62.72 -27.55 -81.56
N ASN A 172 62.51 -28.79 -81.09
CA ASN A 172 62.79 -29.29 -79.73
C ASN A 172 62.28 -28.57 -78.45
N ILE A 173 61.01 -28.15 -78.34
CA ILE A 173 60.40 -27.76 -77.04
C ILE A 173 58.95 -28.28 -76.93
N SER A 174 58.75 -29.58 -76.72
CA SER A 174 57.42 -30.22 -76.75
C SER A 174 56.94 -30.80 -75.40
N LYS A 175 57.76 -30.79 -74.34
CA LYS A 175 57.40 -31.43 -73.05
C LYS A 175 56.98 -30.43 -71.96
N GLU A 176 57.70 -29.33 -71.79
CA GLU A 176 57.42 -28.36 -70.73
C GLU A 176 56.08 -27.59 -70.87
N SER A 177 55.56 -27.38 -72.08
CA SER A 177 54.29 -26.66 -72.25
C SER A 177 53.07 -27.49 -71.82
N LYS A 178 53.10 -28.81 -72.00
CA LYS A 178 52.03 -29.72 -71.58
C LYS A 178 51.99 -29.93 -70.06
N GLU A 179 53.14 -29.85 -69.40
CA GLU A 179 53.22 -29.91 -67.93
C GLU A 179 52.71 -28.61 -67.31
N ARG A 180 53.12 -27.44 -67.82
CA ARG A 180 52.61 -26.14 -67.35
C ARG A 180 51.09 -25.99 -67.55
N GLN A 181 50.53 -26.48 -68.65
CA GLN A 181 49.07 -26.41 -68.88
C GLN A 181 48.27 -27.23 -67.85
N LYS A 182 48.76 -28.42 -67.49
CA LYS A 182 48.12 -29.27 -66.46
C LYS A 182 48.23 -28.68 -65.07
N GLU A 183 49.33 -27.99 -64.77
CA GLU A 183 49.55 -27.30 -63.49
C GLU A 183 48.59 -26.12 -63.32
N ILE A 184 48.38 -25.32 -64.37
CA ILE A 184 47.41 -24.21 -64.39
C ILE A 184 45.97 -24.70 -64.20
N GLU A 185 45.57 -25.80 -64.87
CA GLU A 185 44.23 -26.39 -64.67
C GLU A 185 44.02 -26.93 -63.26
N ALA A 186 45.07 -27.50 -62.65
CA ALA A 186 45.02 -27.99 -61.27
C ALA A 186 44.90 -26.83 -60.26
N GLU A 187 45.65 -25.75 -60.45
CA GLU A 187 45.57 -24.54 -59.62
C GLU A 187 44.21 -23.85 -59.73
N GLN A 188 43.63 -23.78 -60.92
CA GLN A 188 42.28 -23.22 -61.13
C GLN A 188 41.21 -24.04 -60.41
N LYS A 189 41.23 -25.37 -60.53
CA LYS A 189 40.31 -26.25 -59.80
C LYS A 189 40.46 -26.11 -58.28
N LEU A 190 41.69 -25.97 -57.79
CA LEU A 190 41.97 -25.76 -56.37
C LEU A 190 41.45 -24.40 -55.88
N ALA A 191 41.63 -23.34 -56.66
CA ALA A 191 41.13 -22.00 -56.34
C ALA A 191 39.59 -21.94 -56.34
N GLU A 192 38.95 -22.62 -57.28
CA GLU A 192 37.48 -22.69 -57.41
C GLU A 192 36.85 -23.52 -56.27
N SER A 193 37.49 -24.62 -55.87
CA SER A 193 37.14 -25.41 -54.69
C SER A 193 37.25 -24.59 -53.40
N LYS A 194 38.35 -23.82 -53.23
CA LYS A 194 38.52 -22.90 -52.09
C LYS A 194 37.47 -21.78 -52.07
N ARG A 195 37.06 -21.27 -53.23
CA ARG A 195 36.00 -20.25 -53.34
C ARG A 195 34.63 -20.81 -52.93
N LYS A 196 34.23 -21.97 -53.46
CA LYS A 196 32.99 -22.66 -53.06
C LYS A 196 32.95 -22.95 -51.56
N SER A 197 34.02 -23.52 -51.00
CA SER A 197 34.13 -23.81 -49.57
C SER A 197 33.96 -22.56 -48.69
N ARG A 198 34.53 -21.41 -49.09
CA ARG A 198 34.36 -20.13 -48.37
C ARG A 198 32.94 -19.59 -48.47
N GLN A 199 32.27 -19.79 -49.59
CA GLN A 199 30.89 -19.34 -49.82
C GLN A 199 29.88 -20.18 -49.04
N ASP A 200 30.07 -21.50 -49.00
CA ASP A 200 29.23 -22.43 -48.23
C ASP A 200 29.39 -22.20 -46.71
N ALA A 201 30.63 -21.91 -46.25
CA ALA A 201 30.89 -21.53 -44.87
C ALA A 201 30.19 -20.23 -44.47
N ARG A 202 30.20 -19.21 -45.33
CA ARG A 202 29.48 -17.95 -45.11
C ARG A 202 27.97 -18.13 -45.10
N TYR A 203 27.43 -18.97 -46.00
CA TYR A 203 25.99 -19.25 -46.05
C TYR A 203 25.52 -19.99 -44.79
N SER A 204 26.30 -20.98 -44.34
CA SER A 204 26.04 -21.75 -43.12
C SER A 204 26.11 -20.89 -41.85
N GLN A 205 27.06 -19.95 -41.76
CA GLN A 205 27.11 -18.99 -40.65
C GLN A 205 25.91 -18.06 -40.65
N LYS A 206 25.51 -17.55 -41.81
CA LYS A 206 24.36 -16.64 -41.92
C LYS A 206 23.04 -17.30 -41.53
N SER A 207 22.81 -18.56 -41.94
CA SER A 207 21.61 -19.31 -41.55
C SER A 207 21.58 -19.60 -40.05
N SER A 208 22.74 -19.93 -39.45
CA SER A 208 22.86 -20.13 -38.00
C SER A 208 22.55 -18.86 -37.21
N VAL A 209 23.02 -17.69 -37.68
CA VAL A 209 22.72 -16.40 -37.05
C VAL A 209 21.24 -16.07 -37.14
N GLU A 210 20.61 -16.28 -38.30
CA GLU A 210 19.18 -15.99 -38.47
C GLU A 210 18.31 -16.90 -37.59
N LYS A 211 18.68 -18.17 -37.45
CA LYS A 211 18.03 -19.08 -36.49
C LYS A 211 18.19 -18.58 -35.06
N ALA A 212 19.40 -18.19 -34.66
CA ALA A 212 19.66 -17.68 -33.31
C ALA A 212 18.88 -16.38 -33.00
N LEU A 213 18.72 -15.48 -33.97
CA LEU A 213 17.87 -14.28 -33.81
C LEU A 213 16.41 -14.66 -33.52
N LYS A 214 15.85 -15.61 -34.30
CA LYS A 214 14.47 -16.10 -34.11
C LYS A 214 14.29 -16.82 -32.78
N ASP A 215 15.25 -17.66 -32.40
CA ASP A 215 15.23 -18.41 -31.13
C ASP A 215 15.30 -17.45 -29.94
N GLN A 216 16.19 -16.45 -29.98
CA GLN A 216 16.31 -15.42 -28.94
C GLN A 216 15.01 -14.63 -28.77
N GLU A 217 14.42 -14.14 -29.87
CA GLU A 217 13.18 -13.36 -29.81
C GLU A 217 12.01 -14.20 -29.28
N SER A 218 11.89 -15.44 -29.74
CA SER A 218 10.83 -16.37 -29.32
C SER A 218 10.94 -16.74 -27.85
N ALA A 219 12.15 -17.08 -27.39
CA ALA A 219 12.42 -17.35 -25.98
C ALA A 219 12.09 -16.13 -25.11
N TRP A 220 12.47 -14.92 -25.54
CA TRP A 220 12.15 -13.69 -24.81
C TRP A 220 10.65 -13.40 -24.74
N LYS A 221 9.91 -13.59 -25.84
CA LYS A 221 8.43 -13.48 -25.86
C LYS A 221 7.79 -14.44 -24.85
N ASN A 222 8.24 -15.68 -24.80
CA ASN A 222 7.73 -16.67 -23.86
C ASN A 222 8.06 -16.32 -22.40
N ILE A 223 9.29 -15.87 -22.11
CA ILE A 223 9.69 -15.40 -20.78
C ILE A 223 8.78 -14.26 -20.31
N GLN A 224 8.51 -13.29 -21.19
CA GLN A 224 7.65 -12.16 -20.85
C GLN A 224 6.18 -12.57 -20.71
N SER A 225 5.67 -13.47 -21.56
CA SER A 225 4.31 -14.02 -21.42
C SER A 225 4.12 -14.75 -20.09
N ILE A 226 5.11 -15.54 -19.67
CA ILE A 226 5.08 -16.21 -18.37
C ILE A 226 5.09 -15.20 -17.22
N ARG A 227 5.90 -14.14 -17.33
CA ARG A 227 5.92 -13.07 -16.32
C ARG A 227 4.56 -12.38 -16.17
N GLU A 228 3.86 -12.17 -17.29
CA GLU A 228 2.49 -11.66 -17.29
C GLU A 228 1.51 -12.65 -16.65
N LYS A 229 1.61 -13.95 -16.92
CA LYS A 229 0.76 -14.97 -16.26
C LYS A 229 0.99 -15.01 -14.75
N ILE A 230 2.25 -15.02 -14.31
CA ILE A 230 2.62 -15.02 -12.89
C ILE A 230 2.02 -13.79 -12.18
N SER A 231 1.99 -12.61 -12.82
CA SER A 231 1.37 -11.42 -12.22
C SER A 231 -0.15 -11.49 -12.04
N LYS A 232 -0.82 -12.46 -12.67
CA LYS A 232 -2.29 -12.61 -12.67
C LYS A 232 -2.79 -13.78 -11.82
N THR A 233 -1.90 -14.61 -11.30
CA THR A 233 -2.26 -15.76 -10.46
C THR A 233 -1.68 -15.60 -9.06
N SER A 234 -2.41 -16.12 -8.07
CA SER A 234 -1.96 -16.24 -6.68
C SER A 234 -1.74 -17.70 -6.26
N ASP A 235 -1.96 -18.66 -7.17
CA ASP A 235 -1.75 -20.08 -6.91
C ASP A 235 -0.25 -20.40 -6.87
N SER A 236 0.23 -20.80 -5.69
CA SER A 236 1.64 -21.10 -5.46
C SER A 236 2.16 -22.24 -6.35
N ALA A 237 1.35 -23.27 -6.60
CA ALA A 237 1.77 -24.42 -7.41
C ALA A 237 1.84 -24.05 -8.90
N GLU A 238 0.88 -23.23 -9.37
CA GLU A 238 0.93 -22.69 -10.74
C GLU A 238 2.14 -21.77 -10.93
N ILE A 239 2.44 -20.90 -9.95
CA ILE A 239 3.62 -20.02 -9.99
C ILE A 239 4.90 -20.83 -10.07
N GLU A 240 5.05 -21.89 -9.27
CA GLU A 240 6.23 -22.74 -9.28
C GLU A 240 6.43 -23.42 -10.65
N ASN A 241 5.36 -24.00 -11.21
CA ASN A 241 5.40 -24.61 -12.55
C ASN A 241 5.78 -23.58 -13.63
N LEU A 242 5.17 -22.40 -13.61
CA LEU A 242 5.49 -21.31 -14.54
C LEU A 242 6.95 -20.85 -14.40
N GLN A 243 7.50 -20.80 -13.19
CA GLN A 243 8.91 -20.48 -12.96
C GLN A 243 9.85 -21.54 -13.55
N GLN A 244 9.51 -22.83 -13.44
CA GLN A 244 10.31 -23.90 -14.06
C GLN A 244 10.29 -23.81 -15.60
N ILE A 245 9.11 -23.61 -16.20
CA ILE A 245 8.99 -23.43 -17.66
C ILE A 245 9.80 -22.21 -18.12
N LYS A 246 9.75 -21.10 -17.36
CA LYS A 246 10.52 -19.89 -17.64
C LYS A 246 12.02 -20.16 -17.67
N LYS A 247 12.53 -21.02 -16.77
CA LYS A 247 13.95 -21.41 -16.73
C LYS A 247 14.39 -22.09 -18.05
N GLY A 248 13.58 -22.99 -18.60
CA GLY A 248 13.85 -23.60 -19.90
C GLY A 248 13.98 -22.58 -21.04
N TYR A 249 13.10 -21.57 -21.08
CA TYR A 249 13.23 -20.50 -22.07
C TYR A 249 14.43 -19.57 -21.81
N GLN A 250 14.83 -19.36 -20.55
CA GLN A 250 16.04 -18.60 -20.23
C GLN A 250 17.29 -19.31 -20.77
N GLU A 251 17.35 -20.64 -20.68
CA GLU A 251 18.43 -21.44 -21.25
C GLU A 251 18.47 -21.32 -22.78
N GLN A 252 17.33 -21.43 -23.46
CA GLN A 252 17.24 -21.20 -24.92
C GLN A 252 17.71 -19.80 -25.32
N TYR A 253 17.32 -18.76 -24.56
CA TYR A 253 17.75 -17.38 -24.79
C TYR A 253 19.27 -17.22 -24.62
N VAL A 254 19.86 -17.86 -23.61
CA VAL A 254 21.31 -17.86 -23.37
C VAL A 254 22.05 -18.57 -24.50
N GLU A 255 21.55 -19.72 -24.97
CA GLU A 255 22.20 -20.47 -26.05
C GLU A 255 22.19 -19.69 -27.37
N ALA A 256 21.05 -19.08 -27.72
CA ALA A 256 20.96 -18.17 -28.86
C ALA A 256 21.94 -16.99 -28.73
N ASN A 257 22.09 -16.41 -27.55
CA ASN A 257 23.04 -15.33 -27.30
C ASN A 257 24.50 -15.73 -27.54
N LYS A 258 24.88 -16.98 -27.25
CA LYS A 258 26.25 -17.45 -27.51
C LYS A 258 26.56 -17.40 -29.01
N VAL A 259 25.65 -17.90 -29.84
CA VAL A 259 25.78 -17.88 -31.31
C VAL A 259 25.83 -16.44 -31.83
N LEU A 260 24.94 -15.57 -31.36
CA LEU A 260 24.91 -14.17 -31.77
C LEU A 260 26.18 -13.42 -31.34
N LYS A 261 26.69 -13.66 -30.13
CA LYS A 261 27.92 -13.04 -29.64
C LYS A 261 29.13 -13.43 -30.49
N ALA A 262 29.23 -14.70 -30.90
CA ALA A 262 30.32 -15.20 -31.73
C ALA A 262 30.27 -14.66 -33.19
N ASN A 263 29.11 -14.22 -33.65
CA ASN A 263 28.86 -13.77 -35.02
C ASN A 263 28.33 -12.33 -35.05
N SER A 264 28.88 -11.49 -34.18
CA SER A 264 28.41 -10.13 -33.92
C SER A 264 28.40 -9.17 -35.11
N ASP A 265 29.22 -9.47 -36.10
CA ASP A 265 29.41 -8.75 -37.35
C ASP A 265 28.35 -9.08 -38.40
N LEU A 266 27.60 -10.16 -38.21
CA LEU A 266 26.63 -10.68 -39.19
C LEU A 266 25.19 -10.20 -38.96
N TYR A 267 24.93 -9.37 -37.95
CA TYR A 267 23.60 -8.83 -37.67
C TYR A 267 23.63 -7.46 -36.98
N ASP A 268 22.50 -6.76 -37.01
CA ASP A 268 22.32 -5.49 -36.30
C ASP A 268 21.95 -5.73 -34.83
N LYS A 269 22.93 -5.48 -33.96
CA LYS A 269 22.78 -5.64 -32.50
C LYS A 269 21.81 -4.64 -31.89
N GLU A 270 21.78 -3.41 -32.39
CA GLU A 270 20.96 -2.34 -31.84
C GLU A 270 19.50 -2.55 -32.19
N LEU A 271 19.22 -2.95 -33.43
CA LEU A 271 17.88 -3.34 -33.86
C LEU A 271 17.37 -4.52 -33.04
N GLN A 272 18.19 -5.56 -32.84
CA GLN A 272 17.77 -6.73 -32.05
C GLN A 272 17.52 -6.36 -30.58
N ARG A 273 18.38 -5.55 -29.96
CA ARG A 273 18.17 -5.05 -28.59
C ARG A 273 16.87 -4.24 -28.49
N SER A 274 16.59 -3.38 -29.47
CA SER A 274 15.39 -2.55 -29.49
C SER A 274 14.11 -3.40 -29.53
N LYS A 275 14.07 -4.44 -30.36
CA LYS A 275 12.95 -5.41 -30.38
C LYS A 275 12.71 -6.07 -29.02
N LEU A 276 13.77 -6.54 -28.38
CA LEU A 276 13.67 -7.19 -27.06
C LEU A 276 13.20 -6.20 -25.98
N GLN A 277 13.66 -4.95 -26.02
CA GLN A 277 13.20 -3.90 -25.11
C GLN A 277 11.73 -3.55 -25.33
N GLN A 278 11.28 -3.50 -26.58
CA GLN A 278 9.88 -3.26 -26.90
C GLN A 278 8.99 -4.36 -26.32
N ILE A 279 9.33 -5.64 -26.53
CA ILE A 279 8.61 -6.79 -25.95
C ILE A 279 8.52 -6.67 -24.42
N LYS A 280 9.62 -6.29 -23.75
CA LYS A 280 9.65 -6.07 -22.30
C LYS A 280 8.73 -4.92 -21.88
N THR A 281 8.77 -3.82 -22.61
CA THR A 281 8.00 -2.60 -22.31
C THR A 281 6.51 -2.85 -22.47
N ASP A 282 6.10 -3.50 -23.55
CA ASP A 282 4.70 -3.84 -23.80
C ASP A 282 4.16 -4.79 -22.72
N THR A 283 4.99 -5.73 -22.26
CA THR A 283 4.63 -6.64 -21.17
C THR A 283 4.49 -5.90 -19.85
N ASN A 284 5.42 -4.99 -19.53
CA ASN A 284 5.30 -4.15 -18.32
C ASN A 284 3.99 -3.36 -18.32
N LYS A 285 3.59 -2.78 -19.46
CA LYS A 285 2.31 -2.08 -19.59
C LYS A 285 1.13 -3.01 -19.32
N ARG A 286 1.10 -4.20 -19.93
CA ARG A 286 0.03 -5.20 -19.72
C ARG A 286 -0.06 -5.70 -18.27
N ILE A 287 1.04 -5.70 -17.52
CA ILE A 287 1.06 -6.05 -16.09
C ILE A 287 0.52 -4.89 -15.24
N ALA A 288 0.92 -3.65 -15.53
CA ALA A 288 0.57 -2.49 -14.73
C ALA A 288 -0.87 -1.98 -14.94
N GLU A 289 -1.37 -2.00 -16.18
CA GLU A 289 -2.70 -1.45 -16.52
C GLU A 289 -3.87 -2.08 -15.75
N PRO A 290 -3.97 -3.42 -15.58
CA PRO A 290 -5.04 -4.03 -14.82
C PRO A 290 -4.99 -3.71 -13.32
N GLN A 291 -3.79 -3.61 -12.74
CA GLN A 291 -3.61 -3.27 -11.33
C GLN A 291 -4.08 -1.84 -11.06
N ASN A 292 -3.67 -0.89 -11.90
CA ASN A 292 -4.05 0.51 -11.75
C ASN A 292 -5.56 0.73 -11.97
N LYS A 293 -6.18 0.05 -12.95
CA LYS A 293 -7.63 0.16 -13.18
C LYS A 293 -8.46 -0.38 -12.01
N ASN A 294 -8.06 -1.51 -11.43
CA ASN A 294 -8.77 -2.09 -10.28
C ASN A 294 -8.61 -1.22 -9.03
N GLU A 295 -7.42 -0.67 -8.79
CA GLU A 295 -7.16 0.26 -7.67
C GLU A 295 -7.97 1.56 -7.83
N GLU A 296 -8.01 2.12 -9.04
CA GLU A 296 -8.78 3.33 -9.34
C GLU A 296 -10.30 3.08 -9.21
N GLN A 297 -10.80 1.93 -9.65
CA GLN A 297 -12.20 1.54 -9.42
C GLN A 297 -12.54 1.42 -7.94
N ALA A 298 -11.68 0.78 -7.14
CA ALA A 298 -11.85 0.64 -5.70
C ALA A 298 -11.87 2.01 -4.99
N ARG A 299 -10.93 2.90 -5.35
CA ARG A 299 -10.87 4.28 -4.85
C ARG A 299 -12.09 5.11 -5.22
N ASN A 300 -12.50 5.07 -6.48
CA ASN A 300 -13.68 5.79 -6.95
C ASN A 300 -14.97 5.30 -6.27
N LYS A 301 -15.10 3.99 -6.03
CA LYS A 301 -16.24 3.43 -5.32
C LYS A 301 -16.25 3.86 -3.85
N ALA A 302 -15.10 3.79 -3.17
CA ALA A 302 -14.95 4.26 -1.79
C ALA A 302 -15.28 5.74 -1.64
N SER A 303 -14.75 6.61 -2.50
CA SER A 303 -15.01 8.05 -2.45
C SER A 303 -16.50 8.38 -2.53
N LYS A 304 -17.20 7.80 -3.53
CA LYS A 304 -18.65 8.00 -3.70
C LYS A 304 -19.44 7.49 -2.50
N TYR A 305 -19.04 6.35 -1.93
CA TYR A 305 -19.67 5.81 -0.74
C TYR A 305 -19.50 6.74 0.47
N ILE A 306 -18.27 7.23 0.74
CA ILE A 306 -17.99 8.12 1.87
C ILE A 306 -18.87 9.38 1.81
N GLU A 307 -18.98 10.01 0.64
CA GLU A 307 -19.85 11.18 0.46
C GLU A 307 -21.31 10.86 0.83
N SER A 308 -21.81 9.70 0.38
CA SER A 308 -23.17 9.25 0.68
C SER A 308 -23.38 8.95 2.17
N ALA A 309 -22.41 8.32 2.82
CA ALA A 309 -22.41 7.95 4.22
C ALA A 309 -22.38 9.21 5.12
N GLN A 310 -21.49 10.15 4.81
CA GLN A 310 -21.42 11.45 5.49
C GLN A 310 -22.73 12.22 5.38
N LYS A 311 -23.34 12.24 4.18
CA LYS A 311 -24.64 12.91 3.97
C LYS A 311 -25.75 12.27 4.81
N ARG A 312 -25.82 10.94 4.85
CA ARG A 312 -26.80 10.21 5.67
C ARG A 312 -26.65 10.55 7.16
N LEU A 313 -25.41 10.57 7.66
CA LEU A 313 -25.15 10.84 9.08
C LEU A 313 -25.42 12.30 9.44
N LYS A 314 -25.00 13.28 8.61
CA LYS A 314 -25.33 14.71 8.79
C LYS A 314 -26.84 14.95 8.84
N ASN A 315 -27.59 14.33 7.92
CA ASN A 315 -29.05 14.43 7.91
C ASN A 315 -29.68 13.84 9.17
N ALA A 316 -29.14 12.73 9.69
CA ALA A 316 -29.64 12.13 10.92
C ALA A 316 -29.39 13.01 12.14
N ILE A 317 -28.19 13.60 12.25
CA ILE A 317 -27.84 14.56 13.31
C ILE A 317 -28.81 15.75 13.29
N SER A 318 -29.05 16.33 12.11
CA SER A 318 -30.00 17.46 11.98
C SER A 318 -31.45 17.08 12.27
N LYS A 319 -31.85 15.84 12.00
CA LYS A 319 -33.24 15.37 12.20
C LYS A 319 -33.52 14.98 13.66
N TYR A 320 -32.50 14.51 14.38
CA TYR A 320 -32.61 14.00 15.75
C TYR A 320 -31.79 14.86 16.73
N ASP A 321 -31.93 16.18 16.63
CA ASP A 321 -31.14 17.21 17.33
C ASP A 321 -31.32 17.23 18.86
N TYR A 322 -32.47 16.79 19.39
CA TYR A 322 -32.66 16.56 20.83
C TYR A 322 -31.97 15.29 21.38
N GLY A 323 -31.27 14.50 20.56
CA GLY A 323 -30.50 13.32 21.00
C GLY A 323 -29.03 13.64 21.29
N ASP A 324 -28.29 12.73 21.93
CA ASP A 324 -26.83 12.87 22.07
C ASP A 324 -26.16 12.64 20.70
N THR A 325 -25.54 13.69 20.17
CA THR A 325 -24.91 13.67 18.84
C THR A 325 -23.42 13.36 18.89
N SER A 326 -22.85 13.07 20.06
CA SER A 326 -21.40 12.87 20.26
C SER A 326 -20.87 11.70 19.44
N GLU A 327 -21.54 10.54 19.51
CA GLU A 327 -21.13 9.33 18.78
C GLU A 327 -21.24 9.51 17.26
N ALA A 328 -22.30 10.20 16.80
CA ALA A 328 -22.51 10.50 15.39
C ALA A 328 -21.51 11.53 14.85
N SER A 329 -21.14 12.53 15.65
CA SER A 329 -20.15 13.53 15.28
C SER A 329 -18.75 12.92 15.18
N ALA A 330 -18.39 12.04 16.12
CA ALA A 330 -17.13 11.30 16.08
C ALA A 330 -17.03 10.40 14.84
N GLU A 331 -18.11 9.69 14.49
CA GLU A 331 -18.11 8.85 13.29
C GLU A 331 -18.08 9.67 11.99
N LEU A 332 -18.72 10.85 11.97
CA LEU A 332 -18.62 11.79 10.86
C LEU A 332 -17.17 12.26 10.65
N GLU A 333 -16.44 12.54 11.73
CA GLU A 333 -15.03 12.92 11.68
C GLU A 333 -14.16 11.78 11.15
N LYS A 334 -14.40 10.53 11.58
CA LYS A 334 -13.70 9.34 11.03
C LYS A 334 -13.94 9.19 9.54
N LEU A 335 -15.19 9.30 9.08
CA LEU A 335 -15.52 9.28 7.65
C LEU A 335 -14.84 10.43 6.90
N GLY A 336 -14.66 11.58 7.55
CA GLY A 336 -13.89 12.73 7.06
C GLY A 336 -12.41 12.43 6.76
N LYS A 337 -11.83 11.41 7.37
CA LYS A 337 -10.45 10.94 7.10
C LYS A 337 -10.33 10.11 5.80
N ALA A 338 -11.37 10.08 4.97
CA ALA A 338 -11.39 9.56 3.60
C ALA A 338 -10.88 8.11 3.45
N TRP A 339 -9.96 7.86 2.49
CA TRP A 339 -9.42 6.54 2.11
C TRP A 339 -8.79 5.76 3.28
N ALA A 340 -8.41 6.45 4.36
CA ALA A 340 -7.90 5.82 5.58
C ALA A 340 -8.90 4.87 6.27
N ASN A 341 -10.20 4.96 5.93
CA ASN A 341 -11.21 4.00 6.40
C ASN A 341 -11.17 2.66 5.66
N PHE A 342 -10.51 2.60 4.50
CA PHE A 342 -10.47 1.42 3.64
C PHE A 342 -9.06 0.82 3.57
N ALA A 343 -8.03 1.67 3.59
CA ALA A 343 -6.63 1.26 3.54
C ALA A 343 -5.99 1.24 4.93
N THR A 344 -5.25 0.17 5.23
CA THR A 344 -4.45 0.04 6.46
C THR A 344 -2.96 0.11 6.15
N LYS A 345 -2.12 0.24 7.18
CA LYS A 345 -0.66 0.21 7.03
C LYS A 345 -0.19 -1.10 6.37
N ASP A 346 -0.85 -2.20 6.68
CA ASP A 346 -0.52 -3.53 6.17
C ASP A 346 -1.25 -3.87 4.85
N ASN A 347 -2.28 -3.08 4.49
CA ASN A 347 -3.02 -3.22 3.23
C ASN A 347 -3.36 -1.83 2.66
N PRO A 348 -2.38 -1.13 2.06
CA PRO A 348 -2.56 0.25 1.59
C PRO A 348 -3.46 0.34 0.33
N ASN A 349 -3.58 -0.76 -0.41
CA ASN A 349 -4.34 -0.87 -1.65
C ASN A 349 -5.31 -2.05 -1.58
N PRO A 350 -6.40 -1.93 -0.79
CA PRO A 350 -7.42 -2.96 -0.70
C PRO A 350 -8.06 -3.25 -2.06
N THR A 351 -8.41 -4.52 -2.29
CA THR A 351 -9.14 -4.93 -3.49
C THR A 351 -10.55 -4.35 -3.49
N LEU A 352 -11.21 -4.35 -4.66
CA LEU A 352 -12.59 -3.90 -4.78
C LEU A 352 -13.54 -4.64 -3.82
N GLU A 353 -13.35 -5.95 -3.67
CA GLU A 353 -14.15 -6.79 -2.79
C GLU A 353 -13.92 -6.46 -1.30
N GLN A 354 -12.67 -6.17 -0.91
CA GLN A 354 -12.33 -5.72 0.43
C GLN A 354 -12.94 -4.33 0.74
N VAL A 355 -12.92 -3.43 -0.24
CA VAL A 355 -13.58 -2.13 -0.13
C VAL A 355 -15.09 -2.29 0.07
N GLU A 356 -15.74 -3.17 -0.71
CA GLU A 356 -17.18 -3.45 -0.56
C GLU A 356 -17.54 -4.08 0.79
N ALA A 357 -16.72 -4.99 1.30
CA ALA A 357 -16.91 -5.56 2.63
C ALA A 357 -16.84 -4.49 3.72
N ARG A 358 -15.84 -3.60 3.65
CA ARG A 358 -15.70 -2.47 4.59
C ARG A 358 -16.86 -1.49 4.51
N MET A 359 -17.43 -1.24 3.33
CA MET A 359 -18.66 -0.42 3.20
C MET A 359 -19.81 -1.02 4.02
N LYS A 360 -20.01 -2.34 3.99
CA LYS A 360 -21.08 -2.99 4.77
C LYS A 360 -20.87 -2.84 6.28
N GLU A 361 -19.63 -2.92 6.76
CA GLU A 361 -19.30 -2.70 8.17
C GLU A 361 -19.60 -1.26 8.61
N ILE A 362 -19.22 -0.29 7.79
CA ILE A 362 -19.52 1.13 8.03
C ILE A 362 -21.03 1.36 8.04
N ASP A 363 -21.78 0.76 7.11
CA ASP A 363 -23.25 0.87 7.07
C ASP A 363 -23.91 0.34 8.35
N ASN A 364 -23.43 -0.78 8.88
CA ASN A 364 -23.93 -1.35 10.13
C ASN A 364 -23.66 -0.40 11.32
N THR A 365 -22.47 0.20 11.35
CA THR A 365 -22.09 1.17 12.40
C THR A 365 -22.97 2.42 12.33
N ILE A 366 -23.14 3.00 11.15
CA ILE A 366 -24.00 4.16 10.92
C ILE A 366 -25.46 3.84 11.31
N ALA A 367 -25.97 2.67 10.95
CA ALA A 367 -27.33 2.26 11.29
C ALA A 367 -27.54 2.18 12.81
N SER A 368 -26.56 1.63 13.54
CA SER A 368 -26.59 1.57 15.00
C SER A 368 -26.64 2.96 15.65
N ILE A 369 -25.74 3.86 15.20
CA ILE A 369 -25.66 5.25 15.69
C ILE A 369 -26.98 6.00 15.45
N ILE A 370 -27.54 5.91 14.24
CA ILE A 370 -28.81 6.57 13.90
C ILE A 370 -29.96 6.03 14.77
N SER A 371 -29.95 4.73 15.08
CA SER A 371 -30.97 4.12 15.95
C SER A 371 -30.92 4.68 17.37
N LYS A 372 -29.71 4.81 17.95
CA LYS A 372 -29.51 5.42 19.27
C LYS A 372 -29.97 6.88 19.28
N LEU A 373 -29.51 7.68 18.32
CA LEU A 373 -29.92 9.08 18.14
C LEU A 373 -31.44 9.26 18.16
N LYS A 374 -32.15 8.43 17.38
CA LYS A 374 -33.62 8.46 17.31
C LYS A 374 -34.28 8.16 18.65
N THR A 375 -33.72 7.18 19.38
CA THR A 375 -34.24 6.76 20.70
C THR A 375 -34.04 7.88 21.72
N ASP A 376 -32.85 8.47 21.78
CA ASP A 376 -32.52 9.55 22.70
C ASP A 376 -33.34 10.81 22.42
N HIS A 377 -33.45 11.20 21.14
CA HIS A 377 -34.28 12.32 20.72
C HIS A 377 -35.74 12.15 21.17
N THR A 378 -36.32 10.96 20.98
CA THR A 378 -37.69 10.67 21.41
C THR A 378 -37.85 10.74 22.93
N SER A 379 -36.89 10.18 23.67
CA SER A 379 -36.87 10.19 25.15
C SER A 379 -36.76 11.60 25.70
N ASN A 380 -35.85 12.41 25.16
CA ASN A 380 -35.60 13.77 25.60
C ASN A 380 -36.75 14.72 25.24
N LEU A 381 -37.35 14.59 24.05
CA LEU A 381 -38.57 15.33 23.70
C LEU A 381 -39.72 15.02 24.65
N LYS A 382 -39.88 13.75 25.04
CA LYS A 382 -40.91 13.36 26.01
C LYS A 382 -40.66 14.02 27.38
N LYS A 383 -39.42 13.97 27.88
CA LYS A 383 -39.03 14.64 29.14
C LYS A 383 -39.30 16.14 29.09
N LEU A 384 -38.89 16.82 28.01
CA LEU A 384 -39.12 18.25 27.82
C LEU A 384 -40.62 18.58 27.85
N ASN A 385 -41.45 17.79 27.16
CA ASN A 385 -42.90 18.01 27.15
C ASN A 385 -43.53 17.78 28.54
N ASP A 386 -43.02 16.81 29.31
CA ASP A 386 -43.48 16.56 30.67
C ASP A 386 -43.05 17.70 31.63
N GLU A 387 -41.82 18.22 31.50
CA GLU A 387 -41.32 19.39 32.24
C GLU A 387 -42.14 20.65 31.96
N ILE A 388 -42.45 20.93 30.68
CA ILE A 388 -43.30 22.06 30.29
C ILE A 388 -44.68 21.97 30.95
N LYS A 389 -45.30 20.78 30.94
CA LYS A 389 -46.61 20.57 31.59
C LYS A 389 -46.55 20.80 33.08
N ASP A 390 -45.48 20.39 33.75
CA ASP A 390 -45.34 20.56 35.19
C ASP A 390 -45.04 22.01 35.58
N GLU A 391 -44.26 22.74 34.77
CA GLU A 391 -44.10 24.19 34.91
C GLU A 391 -45.43 24.94 34.78
N ASP A 392 -46.24 24.61 33.77
CA ASP A 392 -47.54 25.25 33.54
C ASP A 392 -48.52 25.00 34.70
N LYS A 393 -48.55 23.77 35.24
CA LYS A 393 -49.32 23.47 36.46
C LYS A 393 -48.84 24.29 37.66
N SER A 394 -47.52 24.41 37.84
CA SER A 394 -46.91 25.17 38.93
C SER A 394 -47.23 26.67 38.85
N LYS A 395 -47.15 27.26 37.65
CA LYS A 395 -47.53 28.66 37.38
C LYS A 395 -49.01 28.89 37.70
N LYS A 396 -49.93 28.04 37.21
CA LYS A 396 -51.37 28.12 37.53
C LYS A 396 -51.64 28.02 39.03
N LYS A 397 -50.94 27.13 39.74
CA LYS A 397 -51.09 27.00 41.21
C LYS A 397 -50.64 28.26 41.94
N LYS A 398 -49.46 28.82 41.61
CA LYS A 398 -48.96 30.07 42.19
C LYS A 398 -49.91 31.25 41.96
N ASP A 399 -50.48 31.37 40.77
CA ASP A 399 -51.44 32.44 40.47
C ASP A 399 -52.76 32.28 41.23
N SER A 400 -53.24 31.04 41.40
CA SER A 400 -54.42 30.76 42.22
C SER A 400 -54.21 31.13 43.70
N GLU A 401 -53.02 30.87 44.25
CA GLU A 401 -52.65 31.24 45.61
C GLU A 401 -52.54 32.76 45.79
N LYS A 402 -51.95 33.47 44.83
CA LYS A 402 -51.90 34.94 44.84
C LYS A 402 -53.31 35.54 44.88
N ARG A 403 -54.23 35.05 44.05
CA ARG A 403 -55.63 35.49 44.03
C ARG A 403 -56.34 35.22 45.36
N ARG A 404 -56.16 34.03 45.95
CA ARG A 404 -56.71 33.71 47.28
C ARG A 404 -56.19 34.65 48.38
N LYS A 405 -54.89 34.93 48.42
CA LYS A 405 -54.30 35.87 49.39
C LYS A 405 -54.85 37.29 49.24
N LEU A 406 -55.03 37.76 48.01
CA LEU A 406 -55.61 39.08 47.75
C LEU A 406 -57.05 39.18 48.26
N LEU A 407 -57.87 38.17 47.96
CA LEU A 407 -59.27 38.09 48.44
C LEU A 407 -59.34 38.04 49.97
N MET A 408 -58.49 37.25 50.62
CA MET A 408 -58.42 37.23 52.09
C MET A 408 -58.07 38.60 52.68
N LYS A 409 -57.14 39.34 52.06
CA LYS A 409 -56.75 40.68 52.50
C LYS A 409 -57.89 41.70 52.35
N MET A 410 -58.65 41.60 51.25
CA MET A 410 -59.85 42.44 51.04
C MET A 410 -60.94 42.13 52.06
N LEU A 411 -61.20 40.85 52.36
CA LEU A 411 -62.18 40.44 53.38
C LEU A 411 -61.77 40.93 54.78
N LEU A 412 -60.49 40.81 55.16
CA LEU A 412 -59.99 41.29 56.45
C LEU A 412 -60.17 42.81 56.63
N ASN A 413 -59.91 43.57 55.56
CA ASN A 413 -60.07 45.02 55.56
C ASN A 413 -61.55 45.44 55.58
N GLY A 414 -62.42 44.70 54.89
CA GLY A 414 -63.86 44.92 54.93
C GLY A 414 -64.46 44.66 56.32
N VAL A 415 -64.02 43.60 57.01
CA VAL A 415 -64.45 43.30 58.39
C VAL A 415 -63.98 44.37 59.38
N ARG A 416 -62.75 44.90 59.23
CA ARG A 416 -62.25 46.02 60.05
C ARG A 416 -63.06 47.31 59.85
N SER A 417 -63.58 47.54 58.65
CA SER A 417 -64.34 48.75 58.32
C SER A 417 -65.79 48.73 58.82
N ILE A 418 -66.29 47.58 59.29
CA ILE A 418 -67.63 47.41 59.89
C ILE A 418 -67.56 47.44 61.44
N MET A 419 -66.35 47.35 62.01
CA MET A 419 -66.11 47.26 63.46
C MET A 419 -65.61 48.57 64.09
N ILE A 420 -65.64 49.67 63.33
CA ILE A 420 -65.48 51.07 63.75
C ILE A 420 -66.80 51.77 63.44
#